data_AF-A0A127SM49-F1
#
_entry.id   AF-A0A127SM49-F1
#
_cell.length_a   1.000
_cell.length_b   1.000
_cell.length_c   1.000
_cell.angle_alpha   90.00
_cell.angle_beta   90.00
_cell.angle_gamma   90.00
#
_symmetry.space_group_name_H-M   'P 1'
#
loop_
_entity.id
_entity.type
_entity.pdbx_description
1 polymer ?
#
loop_
_entity_poly.entity_id
_entity_poly.type
_entity_poly.pdbx_seq_one_letter_code
_entity_poly.pdbx_strand_id
1 'polypeptide(L)'
;FIGSCTNGRIDDLRQAAAIMKGHRKAENIHRVLVVPASSRVRLQAEKEGLDKVFKDFGAEWRNAGCSMCLGMNPDKLVPNERS
;
A
#
# COMPACT_ATOMS: atom_id res chain seq x y z
N PHE A 1 -5.36 4.25 -2.67
CA PHE A 1 -4.10 4.34 -1.90
C PHE A 1 -4.30 3.67 -0.53
N ILE A 2 -3.38 2.83 -0.05
CA ILE A 2 -3.51 2.14 1.24
C ILE A 2 -2.28 2.42 2.11
N GLY A 3 -2.52 3.01 3.27
CA GLY A 3 -1.49 3.21 4.28
C GLY A 3 -0.84 4.59 4.24
N SER A 4 -0.66 5.16 5.44
CA SER A 4 0.02 6.42 5.73
C SER A 4 0.28 6.48 7.25
N CYS A 5 0.78 7.61 7.76
CA CYS A 5 0.86 7.84 9.20
C CYS A 5 -0.50 7.77 9.94
N THR A 6 -1.64 7.83 9.24
CA THR A 6 -2.98 7.73 9.86
C THR A 6 -3.62 6.33 9.76
N ASN A 7 -3.18 5.47 8.84
CA ASN A 7 -3.89 4.21 8.51
C ASN A 7 -3.00 3.12 7.87
N GLY A 8 -1.73 3.04 8.30
CA GLY A 8 -0.77 2.01 7.87
C GLY A 8 -0.25 1.12 9.00
N ARG A 9 -1.04 0.89 10.07
CA ARG A 9 -0.65 -0.04 11.15
C ARG A 9 -0.70 -1.49 10.64
N ILE A 10 -0.10 -2.41 11.40
CA ILE A 10 -0.05 -3.81 10.96
C ILE A 10 -1.45 -4.41 10.78
N ASP A 11 -2.40 -4.10 11.67
CA ASP A 11 -3.77 -4.61 11.55
C ASP A 11 -4.51 -4.06 10.33
N ASP A 12 -4.26 -2.80 9.95
CA ASP A 12 -4.79 -2.21 8.71
C ASP A 12 -4.29 -2.99 7.49
N LEU A 13 -2.99 -3.32 7.46
CA LEU A 13 -2.37 -4.08 6.38
C LEU A 13 -2.89 -5.53 6.34
N ARG A 14 -3.11 -6.17 7.49
CA ARG A 14 -3.69 -7.53 7.54
C ARG A 14 -5.10 -7.56 6.99
N GLN A 15 -5.95 -6.60 7.39
CA GLN A 15 -7.31 -6.51 6.89
C GLN A 15 -7.34 -6.25 5.38
N ALA A 16 -6.52 -5.33 4.89
CA ALA A 16 -6.39 -5.06 3.46
C ALA A 16 -5.90 -6.30 2.69
N ALA A 17 -4.89 -7.01 3.21
CA ALA A 17 -4.38 -8.24 2.60
C ALA A 17 -5.43 -9.36 2.58
N ALA A 18 -6.26 -9.49 3.63
CA ALA A 18 -7.33 -10.48 3.67
C ALA A 18 -8.37 -10.25 2.56
N ILE A 19 -8.69 -8.99 2.25
CA ILE A 19 -9.61 -8.62 1.15
C ILE A 19 -8.93 -8.79 -0.21
N MET A 20 -7.65 -8.49 -0.33
CA MET A 20 -6.93 -8.55 -1.61
C MET A 20 -6.50 -9.96 -2.01
N LYS A 21 -6.38 -10.87 -1.05
CA LYS A 21 -5.97 -12.26 -1.29
C LYS A 21 -6.95 -12.96 -2.24
N GLY A 22 -6.43 -13.43 -3.38
CA GLY A 22 -7.24 -14.10 -4.40
C GLY A 22 -7.97 -13.15 -5.36
N HIS A 23 -7.85 -11.84 -5.15
CA HIS A 23 -8.34 -10.82 -6.07
C HIS A 23 -7.17 -10.24 -6.88
N ARG A 24 -7.51 -9.49 -7.94
CA ARG A 24 -6.56 -8.78 -8.78
C ARG A 24 -7.02 -7.34 -8.97
N LYS A 25 -6.07 -6.40 -9.07
CA LYS A 25 -6.33 -5.02 -9.44
C LYS A 25 -7.14 -4.97 -10.73
N ALA A 26 -8.24 -4.21 -10.73
CA ALA A 26 -9.03 -3.96 -11.93
C ALA A 26 -8.21 -3.22 -13.00
N GLU A 27 -8.43 -3.53 -14.28
CA GLU A 27 -7.62 -3.01 -15.39
C GLU A 27 -7.72 -1.49 -15.55
N ASN A 28 -8.85 -0.91 -15.17
CA ASN A 28 -9.09 0.53 -15.20
C ASN A 28 -8.41 1.30 -14.04
N ILE A 29 -7.83 0.59 -13.06
CA ILE A 29 -7.10 1.24 -11.98
C ILE A 29 -5.66 1.41 -12.39
N HIS A 30 -5.24 2.67 -12.55
CA HIS A 30 -3.87 3.00 -12.95
C HIS A 30 -2.83 2.38 -12.01
N ARG A 31 -2.96 2.62 -10.70
CA ARG A 31 -2.06 2.09 -9.68
C ARG A 31 -2.72 1.92 -8.32
N VAL A 32 -2.20 0.98 -7.55
CA VAL A 32 -2.54 0.78 -6.14
C VAL A 32 -1.25 0.84 -5.37
N LEU A 33 -1.10 1.81 -4.48
CA LEU A 33 0.09 1.98 -3.66
C LEU A 33 -0.21 1.49 -2.24
N VAL A 34 0.70 0.71 -1.67
CA VAL A 34 0.64 0.25 -0.27
C VAL A 34 1.85 0.77 0.49
N VAL A 35 1.61 1.59 1.52
CA VAL A 35 2.63 2.33 2.26
C VAL A 35 2.50 2.04 3.76
N PRO A 36 3.41 1.27 4.37
CA PRO A 36 3.37 1.02 5.80
C PRO A 36 3.59 2.29 6.62
N ALA A 37 2.96 2.39 7.80
CA ALA A 37 3.07 3.59 8.65
C ALA A 37 4.49 3.80 9.22
N SER A 38 5.28 2.74 9.37
CA SER A 38 6.66 2.81 9.87
C SER A 38 7.50 1.64 9.37
N SER A 39 8.83 1.80 9.41
CA SER A 39 9.77 0.74 9.02
C SER A 39 9.58 -0.53 9.86
N ARG A 40 9.19 -0.39 11.14
CA ARG A 40 8.86 -1.52 12.02
C ARG A 40 7.66 -2.31 11.49
N VAL A 41 6.58 -1.62 11.14
CA VAL A 41 5.38 -2.25 10.58
C VAL A 41 5.68 -2.89 9.24
N ARG A 42 6.49 -2.25 8.39
CA ARG A 42 6.93 -2.83 7.11
C ARG A 42 7.65 -4.16 7.31
N LEU A 43 8.69 -4.18 8.16
CA LEU A 43 9.45 -5.39 8.43
C LEU A 43 8.57 -6.50 9.01
N GLN A 44 7.61 -6.13 9.85
CA GLN A 44 6.63 -7.08 10.37
C GLN A 44 5.72 -7.62 9.26
N ALA A 45 5.18 -6.76 8.40
CA ALA A 45 4.34 -7.14 7.27
C ALA A 45 5.08 -8.04 6.26
N GLU A 46 6.36 -7.77 6.01
CA GLU A 46 7.24 -8.60 5.16
C GLU A 46 7.51 -9.97 5.82
N LYS A 47 7.73 -10.03 7.14
CA LYS A 47 7.85 -11.30 7.88
C LYS A 47 6.56 -12.12 7.84
N GLU A 48 5.41 -11.47 7.88
CA GLU A 48 4.08 -12.09 7.75
C GLU A 48 3.73 -12.44 6.29
N GLY A 49 4.53 -12.01 5.31
CA GLY A 49 4.32 -12.25 3.89
C GLY A 49 3.19 -11.42 3.26
N LEU A 50 2.73 -10.36 3.95
CA LEU A 50 1.69 -9.46 3.45
C LEU A 50 2.15 -8.71 2.21
N ASP A 51 3.44 -8.37 2.11
CA ASP A 51 4.02 -7.71 0.94
C ASP A 51 3.80 -8.51 -0.35
N LYS A 52 3.85 -9.84 -0.26
CA LYS A 52 3.60 -10.75 -1.39
C LYS A 52 2.15 -10.69 -1.84
N VAL A 53 1.21 -10.73 -0.90
CA VAL A 53 -0.23 -10.62 -1.19
C VAL A 53 -0.53 -9.32 -1.95
N PHE A 54 0.07 -8.21 -1.52
CA PHE A 54 -0.10 -6.92 -2.20
C PHE A 54 0.54 -6.90 -3.60
N LYS A 55 1.74 -7.45 -3.76
CA LYS A 55 2.41 -7.55 -5.06
C LYS A 55 1.63 -8.45 -6.03
N ASP A 56 1.12 -9.58 -5.55
CA ASP A 56 0.33 -10.53 -6.33
C ASP A 56 -1.00 -9.92 -6.80
N PHE A 57 -1.62 -9.08 -5.96
CA PHE A 57 -2.79 -8.30 -6.33
C PHE A 57 -2.49 -7.28 -7.46
N GLY A 58 -1.22 -6.90 -7.64
CA GLY A 58 -0.77 -5.87 -8.58
C GLY A 58 -0.64 -4.48 -7.94
N ALA A 59 -0.46 -4.41 -6.61
CA ALA A 59 -0.15 -3.19 -5.91
C ALA A 59 1.36 -2.98 -5.77
N GLU A 60 1.78 -1.72 -5.73
CA GLU A 60 3.16 -1.32 -5.48
C GLU A 60 3.41 -1.24 -3.97
N TRP A 61 4.31 -2.10 -3.49
CA TRP A 61 4.80 -2.07 -2.11
C TRP A 61 5.86 -0.98 -1.94
N ARG A 62 5.56 0.03 -1.12
CA ARG A 62 6.42 1.21 -0.92
C ARG A 62 7.19 1.15 0.39
N ASN A 63 8.24 1.97 0.48
CA ASN A 63 8.92 2.24 1.74
C ASN A 63 7.96 2.89 2.74
N ALA A 64 8.17 2.61 4.03
CA ALA A 64 7.42 3.27 5.08
C ALA A 64 7.76 4.76 5.15
N GLY A 65 6.73 5.61 5.33
CA GLY A 65 6.91 7.06 5.46
C GLY A 65 5.73 7.88 4.94
N CYS A 66 5.89 9.21 4.96
CA CYS A 66 4.90 10.17 4.45
C CYS A 66 4.85 10.12 2.91
N SER A 67 4.07 9.18 2.36
CA SER A 67 3.81 9.06 0.91
C SER A 67 2.85 10.16 0.43
N MET A 68 1.69 9.84 -0.17
CA MET A 68 0.80 10.82 -0.80
C MET A 68 0.29 11.94 0.12
N CYS A 69 0.29 11.76 1.44
CA CYS A 69 -0.11 12.82 2.39
C CYS A 69 0.83 14.03 2.40
N LEU A 70 2.12 13.83 2.09
CA LEU A 70 3.13 14.91 2.10
C LEU A 70 3.94 14.96 0.79
N GLY A 71 3.85 13.92 -0.04
CA GLY A 71 4.57 13.80 -1.30
C GLY A 71 6.08 13.54 -1.14
N MET A 72 6.54 12.94 -0.04
CA MET A 72 7.99 12.66 0.15
C MET A 72 8.49 11.49 -0.70
N ASN A 73 7.59 10.67 -1.24
CA ASN A 73 7.87 9.72 -2.30
C ASN A 73 7.42 10.32 -3.64
N PRO A 74 7.88 9.80 -4.81
CA PRO A 74 7.37 10.18 -6.13
C PRO A 74 5.90 9.74 -6.39
N ASP A 75 5.11 9.64 -5.34
CA ASP A 75 3.71 9.23 -5.32
C ASP A 75 2.80 10.46 -5.53
N LYS A 76 2.98 11.17 -6.64
CA LYS A 76 2.12 12.33 -7.00
C LYS A 76 1.04 11.89 -7.97
N LEU A 77 -0.20 12.33 -7.75
CA LEU A 77 -1.27 12.21 -8.74
C LEU A 77 -0.85 12.89 -10.04
N VAL A 78 -1.17 12.27 -11.17
CA VAL A 78 -1.05 12.91 -12.49
C VAL A 78 -2.34 13.67 -12.83
N PRO A 79 -2.35 14.58 -13.83
CA PRO A 79 -3.58 15.25 -14.25
C PRO A 79 -4.69 14.23 -14.56
N ASN A 80 -5.89 14.48 -14.05
CA ASN A 80 -7.09 13.64 -14.17
C ASN A 80 -7.10 12.33 -13.36
N GLU A 81 -6.12 12.09 -12.47
CA GLU A 81 -6.17 10.99 -11.50
C GLU A 81 -6.94 11.39 -10.23
N ARG A 82 -7.59 10.42 -9.58
CA ARG A 82 -8.27 10.60 -8.28
C ARG A 82 -7.75 9.56 -7.28
N SER A 83 -7.42 9.99 -6.05
CA SER A 83 -6.82 9.14 -5.01
C SER A 83 -7.81 8.23 -4.29
#